data_AF-A0A3A8WGY5-F1
#
_entry.id   AF-A0A3A8WGY5-F1
#
_cell.length_a   1.000
_cell.length_b   1.000
_cell.length_c   1.000
_cell.angle_alpha   90.00
_cell.angle_beta   90.00
_cell.angle_gamma   90.00
#
_symmetry.space_group_name_H-M   'P 1'
#
loop_
_entity.id
_entity.type
_entity.pdbx_description
1 polymer ?
#
loop_
_entity_poly.entity_id
_entity_poly.type
_entity_poly.pdbx_seq_one_letter_code
_entity_poly.pdbx_strand_id
1 'polypeptide(L)'
;MTNCYFSLALTEEKAGNEPAALLLYLSSFCDSFNSGNTRPYGTVAKIRMLQSRLSIPDQQLYDMMHSYGPLSDAECRKLLSDSIDGNISGINATLAVCEC
;
A
#
# COMPACT_ATOMS: atom_id res chain seq x y z
N MET A 1 -16.30 3.03 -6.03
CA MET A 1 -16.41 1.85 -5.15
C MET A 1 -15.45 2.05 -3.99
N THR A 2 -15.97 1.98 -2.76
CA THR A 2 -15.15 2.01 -1.54
C THR A 2 -14.18 0.84 -1.56
N ASN A 3 -12.89 1.12 -1.39
CA ASN A 3 -11.82 0.12 -1.38
C ASN A 3 -12.08 -0.89 -0.25
N CYS A 4 -12.57 -2.09 -0.59
CA CYS A 4 -12.98 -3.11 0.37
C CYS A 4 -11.83 -3.49 1.32
N TYR A 5 -10.60 -3.49 0.82
CA TYR A 5 -9.40 -3.78 1.61
C TYR A 5 -9.18 -2.74 2.72
N PHE A 6 -9.44 -1.45 2.47
CA PHE A 6 -9.30 -0.41 3.48
C PHE A 6 -10.28 -0.61 4.65
N SER A 7 -11.54 -0.93 4.34
CA SER A 7 -12.58 -1.20 5.35
C SER A 7 -12.26 -2.44 6.17
N LEU A 8 -11.73 -3.49 5.54
CA LEU A 8 -11.26 -4.68 6.23
C LEU A 8 -10.04 -4.37 7.10
N ALA A 9 -9.06 -3.62 6.59
CA ALA A 9 -7.88 -3.22 7.34
C ALA A 9 -8.24 -2.44 8.60
N LEU A 10 -9.18 -1.50 8.50
CA LEU A 10 -9.69 -0.74 9.65
C LEU A 10 -10.42 -1.63 10.66
N THR A 11 -11.11 -2.67 10.20
CA THR A 11 -11.82 -3.62 11.07
C THR A 11 -10.82 -4.47 11.85
N GLU A 12 -9.80 -5.01 11.18
CA GLU A 12 -8.73 -5.78 11.81
C GLU A 12 -7.89 -4.91 12.76
N GLU A 13 -7.60 -3.65 12.39
CA GLU A 13 -6.90 -2.70 13.26
C GLU A 13 -7.68 -2.49 14.57
N LYS A 14 -9.00 -2.28 14.48
CA LYS A 14 -9.87 -2.11 15.66
C LYS A 14 -10.01 -3.38 16.49
N ALA A 15 -9.90 -4.55 15.86
CA ALA A 15 -9.89 -5.84 16.54
C ALA A 15 -8.55 -6.14 17.25
N GLY A 16 -7.52 -5.32 17.03
CA GLY A 16 -6.16 -5.53 17.57
C GLY A 16 -5.30 -6.49 16.74
N ASN A 17 -5.78 -6.89 15.56
CA ASN A 17 -5.06 -7.79 14.65
C ASN A 17 -4.11 -6.97 13.74
N GLU A 18 -3.12 -6.32 14.36
CA GLU A 18 -2.19 -5.42 13.67
C GLU A 18 -1.46 -6.04 12.45
N PRO A 19 -1.01 -7.31 12.47
CA PRO A 19 -0.39 -7.92 11.30
C PRO A 19 -1.36 -8.12 10.13
N ALA A 20 -2.60 -8.53 10.42
CA ALA A 20 -3.64 -8.69 9.38
C ALA A 20 -4.05 -7.33 8.82
N ALA A 21 -4.20 -6.32 9.68
CA ALA A 21 -4.46 -4.95 9.27
C ALA A 21 -3.36 -4.41 8.34
N LEU A 22 -2.08 -4.68 8.65
CA LEU A 22 -0.95 -4.27 7.82
C LEU A 22 -1.03 -4.85 6.41
N LEU A 23 -1.26 -6.17 6.29
CA LEU A 23 -1.39 -6.83 5.00
C LEU A 23 -2.56 -6.25 4.19
N LEU A 24 -3.70 -5.99 4.84
CA LEU A 24 -4.86 -5.41 4.17
C LEU A 24 -4.63 -3.95 3.75
N TYR A 25 -3.87 -3.17 4.53
CA TYR A 25 -3.48 -1.82 4.13
C TYR A 25 -2.51 -1.84 2.94
N LEU A 26 -1.57 -2.79 2.86
CA LEU A 26 -0.70 -2.98 1.71
C LEU A 26 -1.52 -3.33 0.45
N SER A 27 -2.46 -4.28 0.55
CA SER A 27 -3.36 -4.62 -0.55
C SER A 27 -4.24 -3.43 -0.97
N SER A 28 -4.75 -2.67 0.00
CA SER A 28 -5.53 -1.45 -0.24
C SER A 28 -4.73 -0.38 -0.99
N PHE A 29 -3.45 -0.22 -0.63
CA PHE A 29 -2.53 0.70 -1.30
C PHE A 29 -2.36 0.33 -2.78
N CYS A 30 -2.00 -0.91 -3.09
CA CYS A 30 -1.89 -1.38 -4.47
C CYS A 30 -3.20 -1.24 -5.25
N ASP A 31 -4.33 -1.66 -4.66
CA ASP A 31 -5.65 -1.57 -5.26
C ASP A 31 -6.05 -0.12 -5.61
N SER A 32 -5.66 0.85 -4.78
CA SER A 32 -5.92 2.27 -5.04
C SER A 32 -5.26 2.75 -6.33
N PHE A 33 -4.02 2.34 -6.60
CA PHE A 33 -3.33 2.67 -7.86
C PHE A 33 -3.89 1.88 -9.04
N ASN A 34 -4.16 0.59 -8.85
CA ASN A 34 -4.79 -0.26 -9.87
C ASN A 34 -6.16 0.26 -10.35
N SER A 35 -6.92 0.91 -9.46
CA SER A 35 -8.23 1.47 -9.76
C SER A 35 -8.21 2.93 -10.23
N GLY A 36 -7.02 3.51 -10.46
CA GLY A 36 -6.87 4.92 -10.85
C GLY A 36 -7.26 5.92 -9.75
N ASN A 37 -7.37 5.45 -8.50
CA ASN A 37 -7.68 6.29 -7.36
C ASN A 37 -6.40 7.00 -6.88
N THR A 38 -6.33 8.30 -7.10
CA THR A 38 -5.08 9.06 -7.12
C THR A 38 -4.44 9.36 -5.76
N ARG A 39 -4.98 8.88 -4.62
CA ARG A 39 -4.55 9.35 -3.29
C ARG A 39 -4.67 8.34 -2.13
N PRO A 40 -3.69 7.45 -1.93
CA PRO A 40 -3.60 6.61 -0.72
C PRO A 40 -2.89 7.28 0.47
N TYR A 41 -2.91 8.62 0.57
CA TYR A 41 -2.17 9.36 1.62
C TYR A 41 -2.50 8.88 3.05
N GLY A 42 -3.76 8.46 3.31
CA GLY A 42 -4.15 7.89 4.60
C GLY A 42 -3.61 6.46 4.83
N THR A 43 -3.49 5.67 3.77
CA THR A 43 -3.05 4.27 3.82
C THR A 43 -1.55 4.18 4.12
N VAL A 44 -0.72 5.02 3.51
CA VAL A 44 0.74 5.03 3.77
C VAL A 44 1.07 5.36 5.22
N ALA A 45 0.39 6.37 5.80
CA ALA A 45 0.55 6.71 7.20
C ALA A 45 0.17 5.55 8.13
N LYS A 46 -0.90 4.82 7.80
CA LYS A 46 -1.33 3.63 8.54
C LYS A 46 -0.33 2.48 8.43
N ILE A 47 0.20 2.23 7.22
CA ILE A 47 1.26 1.23 6.99
C ILE A 47 2.48 1.55 7.86
N ARG A 48 2.98 2.80 7.85
CA ARG A 48 4.14 3.21 8.67
C ARG A 48 3.88 3.09 10.16
N MET A 49 2.68 3.46 10.61
CA MET A 49 2.30 3.32 12.02
C MET A 49 2.33 1.86 12.46
N LEU A 50 1.69 0.96 11.70
CA LEU A 50 1.64 -0.47 12.02
C LEU A 50 3.02 -1.13 11.90
N GLN A 51 3.80 -0.76 10.90
CA GLN A 51 5.17 -1.20 10.74
C GLN A 51 6.01 -0.86 11.99
N SER A 52 5.90 0.37 12.50
CA SER A 52 6.60 0.80 13.71
C SER A 52 6.16 0.02 14.95
N ARG A 53 4.87 -0.30 15.07
CA ARG A 53 4.34 -1.08 16.22
C ARG A 53 4.81 -2.52 16.19
N LEU A 54 4.81 -3.12 15.00
CA LEU A 54 5.23 -4.51 14.79
C LEU A 54 6.75 -4.67 14.69
N SER A 55 7.52 -3.58 14.71
CA SER A 55 8.98 -3.58 14.56
C SER A 55 9.45 -4.27 13.27
N ILE A 56 8.69 -4.10 12.18
CA ILE A 56 8.97 -4.71 10.88
C ILE A 56 9.97 -3.84 10.10
N PRO A 57 11.09 -4.39 9.60
CA PRO A 57 12.02 -3.64 8.77
C PRO A 57 11.42 -3.35 7.38
N ASP A 58 11.86 -2.25 6.75
CA ASP A 58 11.35 -1.82 5.42
C ASP A 58 11.43 -2.94 4.38
N GLN A 59 12.53 -3.72 4.37
CA GLN A 59 12.69 -4.84 3.46
C GLN A 59 11.58 -5.88 3.60
N GLN A 60 11.23 -6.26 4.83
CA GLN A 60 10.20 -7.24 5.08
C GLN A 60 8.81 -6.68 4.76
N LEU A 61 8.60 -5.37 4.95
CA LEU A 61 7.39 -4.70 4.50
C LEU A 61 7.23 -4.76 2.98
N TYR A 62 8.32 -4.55 2.23
CA TYR A 62 8.31 -4.67 0.78
C TYR A 62 8.07 -6.11 0.33
N ASP A 63 8.66 -7.10 1.01
CA ASP A 63 8.46 -8.51 0.68
C ASP A 63 7.02 -9.01 0.94
N MET A 64 6.28 -8.35 1.85
CA MET A 64 4.84 -8.61 2.07
C MET A 64 3.92 -8.00 1.01
N MET A 65 4.45 -7.14 0.14
CA MET A 65 3.66 -6.45 -0.88
C MET A 65 3.28 -7.41 -2.01
N HIS A 66 1.98 -7.64 -2.16
CA HIS A 66 1.43 -8.36 -3.29
C HIS A 66 0.33 -7.55 -3.98
N SER A 67 0.43 -7.44 -5.29
CA SER A 67 -0.60 -6.84 -6.13
C SER A 67 -1.53 -7.92 -6.65
N TYR A 68 -2.82 -7.61 -6.65
CA TYR A 68 -3.88 -8.45 -7.21
C TYR A 68 -4.50 -7.84 -8.49
N GLY A 69 -3.86 -6.82 -9.07
CA GLY A 69 -4.35 -6.06 -10.21
C GLY A 69 -3.31 -5.95 -11.35
N PRO A 70 -3.49 -5.01 -12.29
CA PRO A 70 -2.60 -4.83 -13.45
C PRO A 70 -1.16 -4.45 -13.08
N LEU A 71 -0.95 -3.74 -11.96
CA LEU A 71 0.39 -3.49 -11.43
C LEU A 71 1.00 -4.78 -10.92
N SER A 72 2.28 -4.99 -11.17
CA SER A 72 3.09 -6.06 -10.59
C SER A 72 3.49 -5.75 -9.14
N ASP A 73 3.90 -6.79 -8.40
CA ASP A 73 4.46 -6.64 -7.05
C ASP A 73 5.67 -5.69 -7.02
N ALA A 74 6.48 -5.67 -8.10
CA ALA A 74 7.63 -4.79 -8.20
C ALA A 74 7.22 -3.31 -8.33
N GLU A 75 6.20 -3.02 -9.14
CA GLU A 75 5.66 -1.67 -9.30
C GLU A 75 4.99 -1.20 -8.02
N CYS A 76 4.20 -2.05 -7.36
CA CYS A 76 3.61 -1.75 -6.06
C CYS A 76 4.65 -1.45 -4.98
N ARG A 77 5.75 -2.23 -4.91
CA ARG A 77 6.87 -1.97 -4.00
C ARG A 77 7.51 -0.61 -4.27
N LYS A 78 7.76 -0.31 -5.55
CA LYS A 78 8.33 0.97 -5.96
C LYS A 78 7.41 2.14 -5.62
N LEU A 79 6.12 2.00 -5.88
CA LEU A 79 5.10 2.98 -5.49
C LEU A 79 5.09 3.23 -3.98
N LEU A 80 5.22 2.19 -3.16
CA LEU A 80 5.29 2.35 -1.71
C LEU A 80 6.56 3.08 -1.28
N SER A 81 7.72 2.69 -1.81
CA SER A 81 8.98 3.40 -1.54
C SER A 81 8.88 4.87 -1.92
N ASP A 82 8.44 5.17 -3.15
CA ASP A 82 8.26 6.54 -3.62
C ASP A 82 7.23 7.30 -2.79
N SER A 83 6.18 6.63 -2.29
CA SER A 83 5.17 7.24 -1.41
C SER A 83 5.70 7.54 0.00
N ILE A 84 6.58 6.69 0.53
CA ILE A 84 7.27 6.91 1.81
C ILE A 84 8.25 8.08 1.69
N ASP A 85 8.97 8.14 0.56
CA ASP A 85 9.96 9.19 0.28
C ASP A 85 9.33 10.51 -0.19
N GLY A 86 8.01 10.53 -0.42
CA GLY A 86 7.30 11.71 -0.96
C GLY A 86 7.67 12.03 -2.41
N ASN A 87 8.21 11.06 -3.16
CA ASN A 87 8.65 11.17 -4.54
C ASN A 87 7.46 11.07 -5.51
N ILE A 88 6.70 12.16 -5.64
CA ILE A 88 5.54 12.24 -6.55
C ILE A 88 5.95 11.97 -8.02
N SER A 89 7.17 12.36 -8.42
CA SER A 89 7.67 12.10 -9.78
C SER A 89 7.89 10.60 -10.04
N GLY A 90 8.38 9.86 -9.05
CA GLY A 90 8.58 8.41 -9.14
C GLY A 90 7.25 7.65 -9.21
N ILE A 91 6.26 8.11 -8.43
CA ILE A 91 4.88 7.60 -8.50
C ILE A 91 4.33 7.77 -9.92
N ASN A 92 4.34 8.99 -10.46
CA ASN A 92 3.82 9.26 -11.80
C ASN A 92 4.58 8.50 -12.88
N ALA A 93 5.90 8.36 -12.77
CA ALA A 93 6.70 7.59 -13.71
C ALA A 93 6.34 6.10 -13.69
N THR A 94 6.06 5.54 -12.52
CA THR A 94 5.66 4.14 -12.38
C THR A 94 4.24 3.91 -12.92
N LEU A 95 3.32 4.84 -12.70
CA LEU A 95 1.95 4.75 -13.24
C LEU A 95 1.89 4.97 -14.76
N ALA A 96 2.74 5.83 -15.32
CA ALA A 96 2.81 6.09 -16.76
C ALA A 96 3.29 4.87 -17.57
N VAL A 97 4.01 3.93 -16.94
CA VAL A 97 4.44 2.68 -17.59
C VAL A 97 3.28 1.70 -17.79
N CYS A 98 2.18 1.84 -17.03
CA CYS A 98 0.99 1.00 -17.15
C CYS A 98 -0.08 1.51 -18.13
N GLU A 99 0.10 2.68 -18.75
CA GLU A 99 -0.78 3.18 -19.82
C GLU A 99 -0.33 2.64 -21.19
N CYS A 100 -0.62 1.35 -21.47
CA CYS A 100 -0.51 0.76 -22.81
C CYS A 100 -1.81 0.04 -23.18
#